data_AF-A0A178DXF3-F1
#
_entry.id   AF-A0A178DXF3-F1
#
_cell.length_a   1.000
_cell.length_b   1.000
_cell.length_c   1.000
_cell.angle_alpha   90.00
_cell.angle_beta   90.00
_cell.angle_gamma   90.00
#
_symmetry.space_group_name_H-M   'P 1'
#
loop_
_entity.id
_entity.type
_entity.pdbx_description
1 polymer ?
#
loop_
_entity_poly.entity_id
_entity_poly.type
_entity_poly.pdbx_seq_one_letter_code
_entity_poly.pdbx_strand_id
1 'polypeptide(L)'
;MSQRFDPKAHTFAPSQGHSKTPILDGVKTMATRPHQTQDFNQAREARKGADNRPQGYVEARINALKEEHETIRGQVGSLNRRCDELSASIDELKGEESQSSVDIYESLQVAAMIRSDLYKSSREARLPIDEDYASSTTKDGDRTPMLEMLSVTSEASLQKSLPPHLRGRKTNKNGDHNGTSKDTNNTTGLGTNGKIPNGGITNGKAINGNAINEALDLTVSTYAIASPVSSNGTEHQETWKPFYLTTLPTLNADIQSKIPGKDTITFHPDFIHNNFEGLIWSPGLRFIPGTGACLLKDRTYYLLDPKDEPFLPERPGAHGAKLTPFFNVAPEDEFDNIPPGLTSTEHVPVFVAVKDSKGRTRYAYYGDYSQTRWSDKIGYDTMMTKVPLYVKEFWAKELTSKTRAEWITKALKNHFFKMPEYEGRLFAAVKDEDRDDAAKKNDKMEKDMKKYAEELRDWEREADMKVSMITKEFIMQAFDRADADEPPALRLWWEYMECVDWNAGFYNLIVQLQSRDAKRYLE
;
A
#
# COMPACT_ATOMS: atom_id res chain seq x y z
N MET A 1 49.88 3.94 -60.32
CA MET A 1 48.68 4.71 -59.94
C MET A 1 48.66 4.75 -58.41
N SER A 2 49.41 5.66 -57.75
CA SER A 2 49.04 7.06 -57.44
C SER A 2 47.67 7.11 -56.74
N GLN A 3 47.49 7.59 -55.50
CA GLN A 3 48.24 8.58 -54.72
C GLN A 3 47.98 8.42 -53.20
N ARG A 4 49.03 8.69 -52.41
CA ARG A 4 48.97 9.02 -50.98
C ARG A 4 48.45 10.45 -50.81
N PHE A 5 47.65 10.69 -49.77
CA PHE A 5 47.41 12.03 -49.23
C PHE A 5 47.41 11.99 -47.69
N ASP A 6 48.49 12.50 -47.12
CA ASP A 6 48.51 13.28 -45.88
C ASP A 6 48.57 14.76 -46.32
N PRO A 7 47.94 15.72 -45.60
CA PRO A 7 48.75 16.45 -44.62
C PRO A 7 48.02 17.15 -43.44
N LYS A 8 48.81 17.27 -42.36
CA LYS A 8 49.05 18.45 -41.50
C LYS A 8 48.04 18.86 -40.41
N ALA A 9 48.58 18.78 -39.20
CA ALA A 9 48.20 19.44 -37.97
C ALA A 9 48.27 20.97 -38.05
N HIS A 10 47.34 21.64 -37.37
CA HIS A 10 47.43 23.04 -36.98
C HIS A 10 47.26 23.18 -35.46
N THR A 11 48.35 23.60 -34.83
CA THR A 11 48.47 24.03 -33.44
C THR A 11 47.88 25.45 -33.31
N PHE A 12 46.99 25.67 -32.34
CA PHE A 12 46.56 27.01 -31.92
C PHE A 12 46.74 27.15 -30.40
N ALA A 13 47.48 28.17 -30.00
CA ALA A 13 47.63 28.68 -28.63
C ALA A 13 47.74 30.23 -28.72
N PRO A 14 47.67 30.98 -27.61
CA PRO A 14 46.52 31.80 -27.27
C PRO A 14 46.75 33.31 -27.46
N SER A 15 45.66 34.06 -27.63
CA SER A 15 45.65 35.51 -27.70
C SER A 15 45.41 36.12 -26.31
N GLN A 16 46.28 37.07 -25.95
CA GLN A 16 46.20 37.91 -24.75
C GLN A 16 45.25 39.09 -24.98
N GLY A 17 44.43 39.40 -23.98
CA GLY A 17 43.61 40.62 -23.93
C GLY A 17 43.70 41.27 -22.55
N HIS A 18 44.44 42.36 -22.46
CA HIS A 18 44.49 43.26 -21.31
C HIS A 18 43.19 44.09 -21.20
N SER A 19 42.64 44.25 -19.98
CA SER A 19 41.88 45.46 -19.63
C SER A 19 42.14 45.85 -18.17
N LYS A 20 42.47 47.13 -17.99
CA LYS A 20 42.84 47.81 -16.75
C LYS A 20 41.60 48.34 -16.00
N THR A 21 41.58 48.17 -14.67
CA THR A 21 41.22 49.12 -13.56
C THR A 21 39.87 49.90 -13.58
N PRO A 22 39.32 50.47 -12.46
CA PRO A 22 39.95 50.72 -11.15
C PRO A 22 39.12 50.42 -9.89
N ILE A 23 39.83 50.58 -8.77
CA ILE A 23 39.46 50.65 -7.35
C ILE A 23 38.63 51.92 -7.05
N LEU A 24 37.68 51.84 -6.11
CA LEU A 24 37.25 52.99 -5.30
C LEU A 24 36.66 52.55 -3.94
N ASP A 25 37.28 53.06 -2.88
CA ASP A 25 36.84 53.09 -1.48
C ASP A 25 35.56 53.91 -1.28
N GLY A 26 34.78 53.60 -0.24
CA GLY A 26 33.57 54.34 0.09
C GLY A 26 32.94 54.07 1.45
N VAL A 27 33.59 54.58 2.51
CA VAL A 27 33.02 55.33 3.65
C VAL A 27 31.74 54.80 4.36
N LYS A 28 31.94 54.42 5.63
CA LYS A 28 30.96 54.33 6.72
C LYS A 28 30.34 55.71 7.03
N THR A 29 29.01 55.77 7.15
CA THR A 29 28.30 56.80 7.90
C THR A 29 27.21 56.18 8.78
N MET A 30 27.33 56.42 10.09
CA MET A 30 26.27 56.25 11.08
C MET A 30 25.25 57.38 10.93
N ALA A 31 23.96 57.06 11.02
CA ALA A 31 22.92 58.03 11.32
C ALA A 31 21.80 57.39 12.17
N THR A 32 21.67 57.92 13.38
CA THR A 32 20.66 57.71 14.40
C THR A 32 19.33 58.36 14.00
N ARG A 33 18.17 57.76 14.33
CA ARG A 33 16.88 58.45 14.59
C ARG A 33 15.81 57.48 15.16
N PRO A 34 14.68 57.96 15.74
CA PRO A 34 14.25 57.60 17.09
C PRO A 34 12.86 56.94 17.19
N HIS A 35 12.48 56.62 18.43
CA HIS A 35 11.18 56.14 18.91
C HIS A 35 9.92 56.71 18.25
N GLN A 36 8.93 55.84 18.01
CA GLN A 36 7.52 56.20 17.94
C GLN A 36 6.66 55.09 18.58
N THR A 37 6.14 55.38 19.77
CA THR A 37 5.18 54.58 20.54
C THR A 37 3.83 55.27 20.45
N GLN A 38 2.96 54.84 19.54
CA GLN A 38 1.54 55.19 19.52
C GLN A 38 0.85 54.35 18.45
N ASP A 39 0.39 53.13 18.77
CA ASP A 39 -0.62 52.42 17.95
C ASP A 39 -1.17 51.12 18.59
N PHE A 40 -1.36 51.08 19.91
CA PHE A 40 -1.90 49.88 20.59
C PHE A 40 -3.37 49.98 21.03
N ASN A 41 -4.03 51.13 20.88
CA ASN A 41 -5.41 51.32 21.37
C ASN A 41 -6.49 51.32 20.28
N GLN A 42 -6.14 51.26 18.98
CA GLN A 42 -7.13 51.26 17.89
C GLN A 42 -7.51 49.85 17.41
N ALA A 43 -6.72 48.81 17.76
CA ALA A 43 -6.97 47.43 17.37
C ALA A 43 -7.97 46.68 18.29
N ARG A 44 -8.39 47.28 19.41
CA ARG A 44 -9.24 46.61 20.42
C ARG A 44 -10.75 46.86 20.24
N GLU A 45 -11.15 47.88 19.48
CA GLU A 45 -12.57 48.15 19.18
C GLU A 45 -13.08 47.42 17.93
N ALA A 46 -12.20 46.91 17.06
CA ALA A 46 -12.58 46.20 15.85
C ALA A 46 -12.97 44.71 16.04
N ARG A 47 -12.90 44.17 17.28
CA ARG A 47 -13.12 42.74 17.57
C ARG A 47 -14.49 42.39 18.19
N LYS A 48 -15.45 43.31 18.22
CA LYS A 48 -16.81 43.06 18.74
C LYS A 48 -17.89 42.79 17.68
N GLY A 49 -17.52 42.62 16.41
CA GLY A 49 -18.47 42.45 15.29
C GLY A 49 -18.43 41.13 14.52
N ALA A 50 -17.68 40.11 14.97
CA ALA A 50 -17.32 38.97 14.12
C ALA A 50 -17.99 37.62 14.50
N ASP A 51 -19.24 37.63 14.97
CA ASP A 51 -19.97 36.39 15.27
C ASP A 51 -21.33 36.28 14.56
N ASN A 52 -21.43 36.90 13.38
CA ASN A 52 -22.51 36.65 12.42
C ASN A 52 -21.94 35.87 11.23
N ARG A 53 -21.73 34.56 11.40
CA ARG A 53 -21.58 33.65 10.25
C ARG A 53 -22.93 33.60 9.52
N PRO A 54 -22.96 33.73 8.18
CA PRO A 54 -24.22 33.80 7.44
C PRO A 54 -24.91 32.44 7.47
N GLN A 55 -26.01 32.37 8.22
CA GLN A 55 -26.92 31.22 8.31
C GLN A 55 -27.36 30.71 6.91
N GLY A 56 -27.36 31.60 5.90
CA GLY A 56 -27.65 31.26 4.50
C GLY A 56 -26.63 30.35 3.80
N TYR A 57 -25.37 30.25 4.25
CA TYR A 57 -24.40 29.34 3.63
C TYR A 57 -24.71 27.87 3.93
N VAL A 58 -25.11 27.59 5.17
CA VAL A 58 -25.47 26.23 5.59
C VAL A 58 -26.75 25.78 4.87
N GLU A 59 -27.73 26.67 4.73
CA GLU A 59 -28.96 26.39 4.00
C GLU A 59 -28.70 26.16 2.50
N ALA A 60 -27.84 26.96 1.88
CA ALA A 60 -27.43 26.76 0.49
C ALA A 60 -26.71 25.42 0.27
N ARG A 61 -25.83 25.03 1.20
CA ARG A 61 -25.12 23.74 1.14
C ARG A 61 -26.07 22.56 1.35
N ILE A 62 -27.03 22.67 2.27
CA ILE A 62 -28.07 21.64 2.47
C ILE A 62 -28.92 21.48 1.22
N ASN A 63 -29.28 22.57 0.55
CA ASN A 63 -30.07 22.51 -0.69
C ASN A 63 -29.26 21.88 -1.84
N ALA A 64 -27.98 22.21 -1.98
CA ALA A 64 -27.10 21.59 -2.97
C ALA A 64 -26.95 20.07 -2.75
N LEU A 65 -26.76 19.63 -1.49
CA LEU A 65 -26.67 18.21 -1.16
C LEU A 65 -28.00 17.46 -1.40
N LYS A 66 -29.15 18.13 -1.19
CA LYS A 66 -30.46 17.54 -1.51
C LYS A 66 -30.64 17.34 -3.01
N GLU A 67 -30.21 18.31 -3.81
CA GLU A 67 -30.26 18.21 -5.28
C GLU A 67 -29.33 17.10 -5.80
N GLU A 68 -28.12 16.99 -5.25
CA GLU A 68 -27.18 15.90 -5.55
C GLU A 68 -27.77 14.54 -5.16
N HIS A 69 -28.38 14.43 -3.98
CA HIS A 69 -29.02 13.19 -3.54
C HIS A 69 -30.22 12.79 -4.42
N GLU A 70 -31.05 13.73 -4.87
CA GLU A 70 -32.12 13.43 -5.84
C GLU A 70 -31.56 13.01 -7.20
N THR A 71 -30.43 13.60 -7.63
CA THR A 71 -29.73 13.19 -8.86
C THR A 71 -29.25 11.75 -8.78
N ILE A 72 -28.58 11.37 -7.67
CA ILE A 72 -28.13 10.00 -7.43
C ILE A 72 -29.32 9.03 -7.36
N ARG A 73 -30.41 9.41 -6.69
CA ARG A 73 -31.63 8.58 -6.63
C ARG A 73 -32.22 8.35 -8.04
N GLY A 74 -32.21 9.37 -8.89
CA GLY A 74 -32.62 9.25 -10.29
C GLY A 74 -31.75 8.28 -11.10
N GLN A 75 -30.43 8.33 -10.91
CA GLN A 75 -29.49 7.41 -11.55
C GLN A 75 -29.72 5.95 -11.09
N VAL A 76 -29.90 5.72 -9.79
CA VAL A 76 -30.22 4.39 -9.23
C VAL A 76 -31.55 3.86 -9.79
N GLY A 77 -32.57 4.72 -9.92
CA GLY A 77 -33.84 4.36 -10.53
C GLY A 77 -33.71 3.94 -12.00
N SER A 78 -32.89 4.66 -12.77
CA SER A 78 -32.57 4.32 -14.17
C SER A 78 -31.84 2.98 -14.28
N LEU A 79 -30.88 2.72 -13.39
CA LEU A 79 -30.13 1.47 -13.34
C LEU A 79 -31.03 0.28 -13.00
N ASN A 80 -31.90 0.41 -12.01
CA ASN A 80 -32.85 -0.65 -11.66
C ASN A 80 -33.79 -0.98 -12.82
N ARG A 81 -34.32 0.03 -13.53
CA ARG A 81 -35.13 -0.20 -14.73
C ARG A 81 -34.37 -1.01 -15.79
N ARG A 82 -33.09 -0.70 -16.04
CA ARG A 82 -32.26 -1.47 -16.98
C ARG A 82 -32.00 -2.91 -16.53
N CYS A 83 -31.83 -3.13 -15.22
CA CYS A 83 -31.73 -4.48 -14.66
C CYS A 83 -33.03 -5.27 -14.84
N ASP A 84 -34.19 -4.63 -14.66
CA ASP A 84 -35.49 -5.25 -14.90
C ASP A 84 -35.70 -5.57 -16.39
N GLU A 85 -35.31 -4.67 -17.30
CA GLU A 85 -35.34 -4.88 -18.75
C GLU A 85 -34.43 -6.05 -19.19
N LEU A 86 -33.22 -6.13 -18.62
CA LEU A 86 -32.29 -7.24 -18.88
C LEU A 86 -32.85 -8.56 -18.34
N SER A 87 -33.44 -8.54 -17.15
CA SER A 87 -34.04 -9.74 -16.55
C SER A 87 -35.24 -10.23 -17.36
N ALA A 88 -36.10 -9.32 -17.82
CA ALA A 88 -37.20 -9.65 -18.72
C ALA A 88 -36.69 -10.25 -20.05
N SER A 89 -35.64 -9.68 -20.63
CA SER A 89 -35.02 -10.20 -21.85
C SER A 89 -34.43 -11.61 -21.66
N ILE A 90 -33.83 -11.87 -20.49
CA ILE A 90 -33.31 -13.19 -20.13
C ILE A 90 -34.44 -14.22 -19.92
N ASP A 91 -35.56 -13.81 -19.34
CA ASP A 91 -36.68 -14.72 -19.12
C ASP A 91 -37.47 -14.99 -20.41
N GLU A 92 -37.55 -14.03 -21.33
CA GLU A 92 -38.05 -14.24 -22.70
C GLU A 92 -37.17 -15.24 -23.46
N LEU A 93 -35.84 -15.13 -23.32
CA LEU A 93 -34.86 -16.09 -23.84
C LEU A 93 -35.00 -17.52 -23.29
N LYS A 94 -35.50 -17.69 -22.07
CA LYS A 94 -35.73 -19.02 -21.46
C LYS A 94 -37.07 -19.63 -21.88
N GLY A 95 -38.01 -18.81 -22.36
CA GLY A 95 -39.37 -19.23 -22.70
C GLY A 95 -39.52 -19.83 -24.09
N GLU A 96 -38.60 -19.55 -25.01
CA GLU A 96 -38.65 -20.03 -26.39
C GLU A 96 -37.51 -21.02 -26.71
N GLU A 97 -37.81 -22.32 -26.81
CA GLU A 97 -36.96 -23.33 -27.47
C GLU A 97 -36.79 -23.10 -28.99
N SER A 98 -37.17 -21.92 -29.51
CA SER A 98 -37.17 -21.61 -30.93
C SER A 98 -35.87 -20.93 -31.35
N GLN A 99 -35.24 -21.50 -32.37
CA GLN A 99 -33.95 -21.17 -32.98
C GLN A 99 -33.86 -19.75 -33.62
N SER A 100 -34.29 -18.70 -32.93
CA SER A 100 -33.95 -17.33 -33.34
C SER A 100 -32.58 -16.99 -32.76
N SER A 101 -31.64 -16.64 -33.63
CA SER A 101 -30.27 -16.27 -33.23
C SER A 101 -30.32 -14.91 -32.52
N VAL A 102 -30.53 -14.93 -31.20
CA VAL A 102 -30.35 -13.73 -30.39
C VAL A 102 -28.89 -13.30 -30.49
N ASP A 103 -28.69 -12.02 -30.80
CA ASP A 103 -27.36 -11.45 -30.94
C ASP A 103 -26.71 -11.33 -29.57
N ILE A 104 -25.95 -12.36 -29.20
CA ILE A 104 -25.16 -12.46 -27.98
C ILE A 104 -24.27 -11.20 -27.82
N TYR A 105 -23.87 -10.56 -28.92
CA TYR A 105 -23.05 -9.37 -28.91
C TYR A 105 -23.79 -8.14 -28.36
N GLU A 106 -25.08 -7.99 -28.67
CA GLU A 106 -25.91 -6.88 -28.16
C GLU A 106 -26.14 -7.02 -26.66
N SER A 107 -26.41 -8.25 -26.19
CA SER A 107 -26.56 -8.54 -24.75
C SER A 107 -25.27 -8.29 -23.96
N LEU A 108 -24.12 -8.65 -24.53
CA LEU A 108 -22.80 -8.37 -23.94
C LEU A 108 -22.51 -6.86 -23.87
N GLN A 109 -22.89 -6.08 -24.90
CA GLN A 109 -22.75 -4.63 -24.89
C GLN A 109 -23.62 -3.97 -23.81
N VAL A 110 -24.87 -4.40 -23.66
CA VAL A 110 -25.78 -3.89 -22.63
C VAL A 110 -25.23 -4.20 -21.23
N ALA A 111 -24.72 -5.41 -20.99
CA ALA A 111 -24.10 -5.78 -19.72
C ALA A 111 -22.82 -4.97 -19.42
N ALA A 112 -22.01 -4.69 -20.45
CA ALA A 112 -20.81 -3.85 -20.32
C ALA A 112 -21.17 -2.38 -19.99
N MET A 113 -22.21 -1.83 -20.61
CA MET A 113 -22.72 -0.48 -20.30
C MET A 113 -23.25 -0.39 -18.87
N ILE A 114 -24.05 -1.37 -18.42
CA ILE A 114 -24.57 -1.43 -17.05
C ILE A 114 -23.42 -1.48 -16.05
N ARG A 115 -22.40 -2.30 -16.31
CA ARG A 115 -21.20 -2.38 -15.47
C ARG A 115 -20.49 -1.02 -15.37
N SER A 116 -20.25 -0.35 -16.49
CA SER A 116 -19.62 0.98 -16.53
C SER A 116 -20.39 2.04 -15.73
N ASP A 117 -21.71 2.10 -15.89
CA ASP A 117 -22.56 3.05 -15.17
C ASP A 117 -22.56 2.79 -13.64
N LEU A 118 -22.46 1.53 -13.23
CA LEU A 118 -22.36 1.12 -11.82
C LEU A 118 -21.03 1.54 -11.19
N TYR A 119 -19.93 1.36 -11.92
CA TYR A 119 -18.61 1.83 -11.49
C TYR A 119 -18.56 3.35 -11.36
N LYS A 120 -19.13 4.08 -12.33
CA LYS A 120 -19.19 5.55 -12.28
C LYS A 120 -19.99 6.04 -11.07
N SER A 121 -21.18 5.48 -10.85
CA SER A 121 -22.05 5.85 -9.73
C SER A 121 -21.41 5.51 -8.38
N SER A 122 -20.73 4.35 -8.27
CA SER A 122 -19.99 3.97 -7.06
C SER A 122 -18.79 4.88 -6.78
N ARG A 123 -18.15 5.43 -7.82
CA ARG A 123 -17.03 6.36 -7.67
C ARG A 123 -17.51 7.74 -7.23
N GLU A 124 -18.58 8.26 -7.84
CA GLU A 124 -19.20 9.54 -7.47
C GLU A 124 -19.69 9.50 -6.00
N ALA A 125 -20.26 8.38 -5.54
CA ALA A 125 -20.68 8.21 -4.15
C ALA A 125 -19.54 8.13 -3.12
N ARG A 126 -18.29 7.92 -3.56
CA ARG A 126 -17.10 7.75 -2.69
C ARG A 126 -16.17 8.96 -2.67
N LEU A 127 -16.42 9.99 -3.47
CA LEU A 127 -15.58 11.18 -3.45
C LEU A 127 -15.71 11.88 -2.07
N PRO A 128 -14.59 12.11 -1.36
CA PRO A 128 -14.63 12.87 -0.11
C PRO A 128 -15.12 14.29 -0.41
N ILE A 129 -15.92 14.83 0.49
CA ILE A 129 -16.38 16.21 0.44
C ILE A 129 -15.14 17.10 0.60
N ASP A 130 -14.71 17.77 -0.47
CA ASP A 130 -13.62 18.75 -0.42
C ASP A 130 -13.95 19.84 0.62
N GLU A 131 -13.17 19.88 1.70
CA GLU A 131 -13.24 20.90 2.76
C GLU A 131 -12.37 22.13 2.47
N ASP A 132 -11.95 22.35 1.23
CA ASP A 132 -11.03 23.45 0.90
C ASP A 132 -11.73 24.59 0.18
N TYR A 133 -12.22 25.59 0.93
CA TYR A 133 -12.24 27.00 0.46
C TYR A 133 -12.36 27.97 1.66
N ALA A 134 -11.28 28.09 2.43
CA ALA A 134 -11.03 29.25 3.29
C ALA A 134 -9.53 29.49 3.49
N SER A 135 -8.80 29.79 2.42
CA SER A 135 -7.49 30.44 2.56
C SER A 135 -7.19 31.31 1.34
N SER A 136 -7.39 32.62 1.49
CA SER A 136 -6.76 33.59 0.63
C SER A 136 -6.09 34.68 1.47
N THR A 137 -4.83 34.93 1.13
CA THR A 137 -4.01 36.12 1.36
C THR A 137 -3.55 36.45 2.80
N THR A 138 -2.27 36.18 3.07
CA THR A 138 -1.21 37.21 3.23
C THR A 138 0.19 36.58 3.12
N LYS A 139 1.13 37.36 2.56
CA LYS A 139 2.55 37.03 2.40
C LYS A 139 3.34 37.31 3.68
N ASP A 140 4.53 36.69 3.71
CA ASP A 140 5.71 36.92 4.55
C ASP A 140 5.84 36.13 5.86
N GLY A 141 7.01 35.48 5.98
CA GLY A 141 7.66 35.24 7.27
C GLY A 141 7.72 33.79 7.73
N ASP A 142 8.85 33.16 7.40
CA ASP A 142 9.68 32.27 8.23
C ASP A 142 9.15 31.73 9.58
N ARG A 143 9.50 30.46 9.83
CA ARG A 143 9.42 29.64 11.07
C ARG A 143 8.28 28.62 11.21
N THR A 144 8.73 27.38 11.40
CA THR A 144 8.09 26.26 12.12
C THR A 144 7.34 26.73 13.38
N PRO A 145 6.21 26.07 13.72
CA PRO A 145 6.26 25.30 14.97
C PRO A 145 5.36 24.05 15.03
N MET A 146 5.72 23.23 16.03
CA MET A 146 4.97 22.14 16.66
C MET A 146 3.52 22.50 16.98
N LEU A 147 2.63 21.49 16.95
CA LEU A 147 1.30 21.57 17.57
C LEU A 147 1.21 20.61 18.75
N GLU A 148 1.21 21.22 19.93
CA GLU A 148 0.69 20.70 21.19
C GLU A 148 -0.81 20.42 21.06
N MET A 149 -1.23 19.26 21.58
CA MET A 149 -2.61 18.98 21.93
C MET A 149 -2.93 19.66 23.27
N LEU A 150 -4.00 20.44 23.32
CA LEU A 150 -4.64 20.82 24.58
C LEU A 150 -5.93 20.03 24.79
N SER A 151 -5.87 19.23 25.84
CA SER A 151 -6.99 18.69 26.61
C SER A 151 -7.81 19.81 27.24
N VAL A 152 -9.14 19.73 27.17
CA VAL A 152 -10.04 20.31 28.18
C VAL A 152 -11.15 19.32 28.52
N THR A 153 -11.28 19.15 29.83
CA THR A 153 -12.13 18.29 30.64
C THR A 153 -13.52 18.88 30.93
N SER A 154 -14.32 18.09 31.66
CA SER A 154 -15.54 18.39 32.47
C SER A 154 -16.89 18.22 31.79
N GLU A 155 -17.97 17.82 32.45
CA GLU A 155 -18.27 16.90 33.57
C GLU A 155 -19.81 16.86 33.66
N ALA A 156 -20.35 15.91 34.44
CA ALA A 156 -21.76 15.74 34.88
C ALA A 156 -22.73 15.05 33.87
N SER A 157 -23.58 14.08 34.24
CA SER A 157 -23.86 13.40 35.51
C SER A 157 -24.72 12.15 35.28
N LEU A 158 -24.46 11.11 36.09
CA LEU A 158 -25.39 10.12 36.68
C LEU A 158 -26.53 9.52 35.83
N GLN A 159 -26.45 8.21 35.56
CA GLN A 159 -27.26 7.20 36.27
C GLN A 159 -26.74 5.78 36.02
N LYS A 160 -26.48 5.07 37.12
CA LYS A 160 -26.12 3.65 37.15
C LYS A 160 -27.39 2.81 37.06
N SER A 161 -27.44 1.84 36.14
CA SER A 161 -28.37 0.71 36.22
C SER A 161 -27.62 -0.60 36.05
N LEU A 162 -27.75 -1.46 37.05
CA LEU A 162 -27.21 -2.81 37.09
C LEU A 162 -28.13 -3.77 36.29
N PRO A 163 -27.60 -4.74 35.53
CA PRO A 163 -28.41 -5.68 34.76
C PRO A 163 -29.04 -6.80 35.62
N PRO A 164 -30.11 -7.46 35.12
CA PRO A 164 -31.07 -8.24 35.93
C PRO A 164 -30.63 -9.66 36.35
N HIS A 165 -29.37 -10.06 36.12
CA HIS A 165 -28.91 -11.44 36.32
C HIS A 165 -28.47 -11.76 37.76
N LEU A 166 -28.73 -10.87 38.73
CA LEU A 166 -28.47 -11.06 40.17
C LEU A 166 -29.74 -11.31 41.00
N ARG A 167 -30.84 -11.78 40.41
CA ARG A 167 -31.99 -12.27 41.19
C ARG A 167 -31.88 -13.77 41.45
N GLY A 168 -31.74 -14.09 42.74
CA GLY A 168 -31.54 -15.44 43.26
C GLY A 168 -32.68 -16.43 42.98
N ARG A 169 -32.25 -17.62 42.59
CA ARG A 169 -32.58 -18.96 43.14
C ARG A 169 -33.84 -19.06 44.03
N LYS A 170 -34.85 -19.78 43.52
CA LYS A 170 -35.77 -20.59 44.33
C LYS A 170 -35.83 -22.02 43.77
N THR A 171 -35.56 -22.95 44.67
CA THR A 171 -35.76 -24.40 44.55
C THR A 171 -37.24 -24.75 44.53
N ASN A 172 -37.65 -25.70 43.69
CA ASN A 172 -38.68 -26.66 44.08
C ASN A 172 -38.61 -27.97 43.28
N LYS A 173 -38.95 -29.05 43.99
CA LYS A 173 -38.96 -30.47 43.62
C LYS A 173 -40.26 -30.88 42.91
N ASN A 174 -40.22 -32.12 42.40
CA ASN A 174 -41.30 -33.01 41.90
C ASN A 174 -41.53 -32.88 40.38
N GLY A 175 -41.67 -33.94 39.59
CA GLY A 175 -41.66 -35.38 39.82
C GLY A 175 -42.00 -36.09 38.50
N ASP A 176 -41.42 -37.29 38.31
CA ASP A 176 -41.88 -38.47 37.57
C ASP A 176 -42.66 -38.33 36.24
N HIS A 177 -42.08 -38.85 35.14
CA HIS A 177 -42.53 -40.13 34.55
C HIS A 177 -41.69 -40.61 33.34
N ASN A 178 -41.24 -41.87 33.46
CA ASN A 178 -41.04 -42.97 32.50
C ASN A 178 -41.08 -42.75 30.97
N GLY A 179 -40.10 -43.37 30.29
CA GLY A 179 -40.23 -43.82 28.90
C GLY A 179 -38.93 -44.27 28.22
N THR A 180 -38.52 -45.52 28.47
CA THR A 180 -37.68 -46.46 27.65
C THR A 180 -37.65 -46.21 26.13
N SER A 181 -36.67 -46.60 25.29
CA SER A 181 -35.39 -47.35 25.34
C SER A 181 -34.79 -47.37 23.89
N LYS A 182 -33.52 -47.80 23.77
CA LYS A 182 -32.72 -48.24 22.58
C LYS A 182 -31.91 -47.17 21.84
N ASP A 183 -30.59 -47.14 22.02
CA ASP A 183 -29.55 -47.97 21.34
C ASP A 183 -29.47 -47.62 19.85
N THR A 184 -28.37 -47.28 19.18
CA THR A 184 -26.91 -47.34 19.39
C THR A 184 -26.31 -46.62 18.17
N ASN A 185 -25.28 -45.80 18.33
CA ASN A 185 -24.00 -45.98 17.59
C ASN A 185 -23.00 -44.86 17.89
N ASN A 186 -21.81 -45.34 18.25
CA ASN A 186 -20.61 -44.60 18.59
C ASN A 186 -20.05 -43.85 17.38
N THR A 187 -19.61 -42.61 17.59
CA THR A 187 -18.43 -42.08 16.90
C THR A 187 -17.65 -41.23 17.89
N THR A 188 -16.43 -41.68 18.14
CA THR A 188 -15.43 -41.17 19.06
C THR A 188 -14.94 -39.78 18.64
N GLY A 189 -15.22 -38.76 19.45
CA GLY A 189 -14.57 -37.46 19.40
C GLY A 189 -13.79 -37.22 20.70
N LEU A 190 -12.46 -37.23 20.61
CA LEU A 190 -11.55 -36.89 21.70
C LEU A 190 -11.79 -35.42 22.10
N GLY A 191 -12.24 -35.22 23.34
CA GLY A 191 -12.20 -33.93 24.01
C GLY A 191 -10.92 -33.81 24.84
N THR A 192 -10.23 -32.69 24.72
CA THR A 192 -9.30 -32.20 25.75
C THR A 192 -9.80 -30.85 26.24
N ASN A 193 -10.44 -30.89 27.41
CA ASN A 193 -10.80 -29.73 28.23
C ASN A 193 -9.53 -29.10 28.83
N GLY A 194 -9.15 -27.91 28.36
CA GLY A 194 -8.16 -27.05 29.00
C GLY A 194 -8.83 -25.94 29.80
N LYS A 195 -8.94 -26.13 31.13
CA LYS A 195 -9.35 -25.10 32.09
C LYS A 195 -8.33 -23.96 32.15
N ILE A 196 -8.80 -22.73 32.00
CA ILE A 196 -8.06 -21.50 32.33
C ILE A 196 -8.24 -21.22 33.84
N PRO A 197 -7.17 -21.08 34.65
CA PRO A 197 -7.31 -20.59 36.01
C PRO A 197 -7.32 -19.05 36.04
N ASN A 198 -8.44 -18.50 36.52
CA ASN A 198 -8.57 -17.10 36.93
C ASN A 198 -7.81 -16.87 38.24
N GLY A 199 -6.82 -15.97 38.23
CA GLY A 199 -6.08 -15.53 39.40
C GLY A 199 -6.92 -14.62 40.30
N GLY A 200 -7.24 -15.09 41.51
CA GLY A 200 -7.82 -14.30 42.59
C GLY A 200 -6.74 -13.62 43.41
N ILE A 201 -6.87 -12.30 43.57
CA ILE A 201 -6.08 -11.46 44.47
C ILE A 201 -6.57 -11.69 45.90
N THR A 202 -5.68 -12.12 46.80
CA THR A 202 -5.91 -12.03 48.26
C THR A 202 -4.72 -11.36 48.94
N ASN A 203 -5.04 -10.31 49.70
CA ASN A 203 -4.13 -9.55 50.53
C ASN A 203 -3.63 -10.35 51.76
N GLY A 204 -2.32 -10.32 51.96
CA GLY A 204 -1.66 -9.93 53.21
C GLY A 204 -1.72 -10.86 54.43
N LYS A 205 -0.58 -11.49 54.75
CA LYS A 205 -0.05 -11.52 56.13
C LYS A 205 1.45 -11.81 56.15
N ALA A 206 2.20 -10.95 56.85
CA ALA A 206 3.65 -10.99 57.00
C ALA A 206 4.12 -12.15 57.90
N ILE A 207 5.20 -12.84 57.49
CA ILE A 207 6.12 -13.55 58.40
C ILE A 207 7.55 -13.31 57.93
N ASN A 208 8.39 -13.08 58.92
CA ASN A 208 9.78 -12.65 58.93
C ASN A 208 10.73 -13.85 58.77
N GLY A 209 11.89 -13.63 58.13
CA GLY A 209 13.14 -14.32 58.51
C GLY A 209 13.67 -15.47 57.64
N ASN A 210 14.91 -15.26 57.21
CA ASN A 210 16.00 -16.20 56.93
C ASN A 210 16.27 -16.67 55.49
N ALA A 211 17.48 -16.27 55.07
CA ALA A 211 18.22 -16.68 53.90
C ALA A 211 18.52 -18.18 53.89
N ILE A 212 18.34 -18.79 52.72
CA ILE A 212 19.15 -19.92 52.27
C ILE A 212 19.41 -19.68 50.78
N ASN A 213 20.68 -19.60 50.43
CA ASN A 213 21.17 -19.63 49.05
C ASN A 213 20.87 -21.01 48.47
N GLU A 214 20.10 -21.08 47.39
CA GLU A 214 20.13 -22.22 46.48
C GLU A 214 19.93 -21.72 45.06
N ALA A 215 21.04 -21.73 44.33
CA ALA A 215 21.12 -21.46 42.91
C ALA A 215 20.38 -22.57 42.16
N LEU A 216 19.37 -22.20 41.37
CA LEU A 216 18.83 -23.05 40.32
C LEU A 216 19.32 -22.53 38.97
N ASP A 217 20.17 -23.38 38.41
CA ASP A 217 20.83 -23.36 37.12
C ASP A 217 19.79 -23.30 35.99
N LEU A 218 19.57 -22.11 35.43
CA LEU A 218 18.91 -21.93 34.15
C LEU A 218 20.02 -21.84 33.11
N THR A 219 20.33 -22.98 32.49
CA THR A 219 21.14 -23.06 31.27
C THR A 219 20.41 -22.31 30.15
N VAL A 220 20.68 -21.01 30.06
CA VAL A 220 20.45 -20.21 28.86
C VAL A 220 21.42 -20.75 27.81
N SER A 221 20.88 -21.44 26.80
CA SER A 221 21.61 -21.78 25.60
C SER A 221 21.90 -20.50 24.83
N THR A 222 22.96 -19.81 25.25
CA THR A 222 23.57 -18.70 24.53
C THR A 222 24.17 -19.28 23.26
N TYR A 223 23.46 -19.16 22.15
CA TYR A 223 24.08 -19.33 20.84
C TYR A 223 25.15 -18.25 20.71
N ALA A 224 26.40 -18.65 20.88
CA ALA A 224 27.54 -17.81 20.61
C ALA A 224 27.48 -17.41 19.13
N ILE A 225 27.11 -16.16 18.87
CA ILE A 225 27.34 -15.52 17.57
C ILE A 225 28.86 -15.41 17.45
N ALA A 226 29.45 -16.37 16.75
CA ALA A 226 30.84 -16.30 16.35
C ALA A 226 31.03 -15.01 15.56
N SER A 227 31.80 -14.08 16.11
CA SER A 227 32.29 -12.93 15.35
C SER A 227 33.10 -13.46 14.16
N PRO A 228 32.82 -13.05 12.92
CA PRO A 228 33.64 -13.46 11.80
C PRO A 228 35.03 -12.84 11.96
N VAL A 229 36.00 -13.72 12.14
CA VAL A 229 37.43 -13.44 12.03
C VAL A 229 37.66 -12.73 10.70
N SER A 230 38.17 -11.51 10.75
CA SER A 230 38.69 -10.79 9.59
C SER A 230 39.91 -11.53 9.04
N SER A 231 39.68 -12.46 8.12
CA SER A 231 40.71 -12.96 7.21
C SER A 231 40.74 -12.06 5.98
N ASN A 232 41.83 -11.31 5.83
CA ASN A 232 42.17 -10.53 4.65
C ASN A 232 42.39 -11.46 3.44
N GLY A 233 41.31 -11.77 2.74
CA GLY A 233 41.32 -12.32 1.40
C GLY A 233 40.17 -11.69 0.63
N THR A 234 40.47 -10.91 -0.40
CA THR A 234 39.50 -10.43 -1.40
C THR A 234 39.03 -11.60 -2.27
N GLU A 235 38.38 -12.58 -1.65
CA GLU A 235 37.39 -13.41 -2.34
C GLU A 235 36.15 -12.54 -2.46
N HIS A 236 35.74 -12.25 -3.70
CA HIS A 236 34.39 -11.78 -3.97
C HIS A 236 33.44 -12.84 -3.42
N GLN A 237 32.95 -12.68 -2.19
CA GLN A 237 31.84 -13.48 -1.70
C GLN A 237 30.70 -13.22 -2.68
N GLU A 238 30.40 -14.22 -3.52
CA GLU A 238 29.28 -14.14 -4.44
C GLU A 238 28.03 -13.85 -3.61
N THR A 239 27.45 -12.67 -3.83
CA THR A 239 26.22 -12.28 -3.18
C THR A 239 25.18 -13.32 -3.54
N TRP A 240 24.65 -14.01 -2.53
CA TRP A 240 23.65 -15.05 -2.74
C TRP A 240 22.46 -14.50 -3.55
N LYS A 241 22.00 -15.26 -4.54
CA LYS A 241 20.84 -14.92 -5.39
C LYS A 241 19.81 -16.06 -5.39
N PRO A 242 18.51 -15.75 -5.55
CA PRO A 242 17.50 -16.77 -5.81
C PRO A 242 17.89 -17.67 -6.98
N PHE A 243 17.63 -18.98 -6.85
CA PHE A 243 18.04 -19.99 -7.83
C PHE A 243 17.59 -19.64 -9.25
N TYR A 244 16.37 -19.12 -9.44
CA TYR A 244 15.87 -18.73 -10.75
C TYR A 244 16.79 -17.74 -11.47
N LEU A 245 17.31 -16.72 -10.77
CA LEU A 245 18.20 -15.73 -11.37
C LEU A 245 19.52 -16.34 -11.86
N THR A 246 19.97 -17.44 -11.24
CA THR A 246 21.17 -18.15 -11.67
C THR A 246 20.97 -18.98 -12.95
N THR A 247 19.71 -19.25 -13.31
CA THR A 247 19.36 -19.99 -14.53
C THR A 247 19.12 -19.10 -15.74
N LEU A 248 18.99 -17.78 -15.54
CA LEU A 248 18.73 -16.84 -16.62
C LEU A 248 19.98 -16.64 -17.49
N PRO A 249 19.83 -16.64 -18.83
CA PRO A 249 20.94 -16.37 -19.72
C PRO A 249 21.35 -14.90 -19.58
N THR A 250 22.65 -14.63 -19.62
CA THR A 250 23.12 -13.24 -19.69
C THR A 250 22.56 -12.53 -20.91
N LEU A 251 22.30 -11.23 -20.78
CA LEU A 251 21.81 -10.38 -21.87
C LEU A 251 22.64 -10.56 -23.15
N ASN A 252 21.99 -10.51 -24.32
CA ASN A 252 22.68 -10.70 -25.61
C ASN A 252 23.86 -9.72 -25.77
N ALA A 253 25.00 -10.20 -26.29
CA ALA A 253 26.21 -9.43 -26.52
C ALA A 253 25.96 -8.13 -27.32
N ASP A 254 25.06 -8.17 -28.30
CA ASP A 254 24.69 -7.00 -29.10
C ASP A 254 24.05 -5.90 -28.25
N ILE A 255 23.24 -6.27 -27.25
CA ILE A 255 22.63 -5.33 -26.31
C ILE A 255 23.66 -4.87 -25.28
N GLN A 256 24.46 -5.79 -24.73
CA GLN A 256 25.52 -5.45 -23.78
C GLN A 256 26.51 -4.43 -24.34
N SER A 257 26.84 -4.52 -25.64
CA SER A 257 27.73 -3.57 -26.32
C SER A 257 27.22 -2.12 -26.34
N LYS A 258 25.91 -1.92 -26.15
CA LYS A 258 25.26 -0.60 -26.12
C LYS A 258 25.32 0.05 -24.74
N ILE A 259 25.56 -0.73 -23.68
CA ILE A 259 25.58 -0.25 -22.31
C ILE A 259 26.85 0.60 -22.10
N PRO A 260 26.74 1.90 -21.76
CA PRO A 260 27.88 2.73 -21.43
C PRO A 260 28.62 2.11 -20.25
N GLY A 261 29.96 2.01 -20.35
CA GLY A 261 30.79 1.43 -19.30
C GLY A 261 30.80 2.26 -18.02
N LYS A 262 31.94 2.89 -17.69
CA LYS A 262 32.05 3.71 -16.46
C LYS A 262 31.42 5.10 -16.60
N ASP A 263 31.06 5.49 -17.82
CA ASP A 263 30.58 6.84 -18.15
C ASP A 263 29.05 6.95 -18.20
N THR A 264 28.33 6.05 -17.50
CA THR A 264 26.87 6.12 -17.41
C THR A 264 26.47 7.42 -16.70
N ILE A 265 25.66 8.24 -17.36
CA ILE A 265 25.09 9.45 -16.79
C ILE A 265 24.02 9.06 -15.77
N THR A 266 24.11 9.65 -14.59
CA THR A 266 23.12 9.50 -13.53
C THR A 266 22.13 10.68 -13.54
N PHE A 267 20.91 10.42 -13.12
CA PHE A 267 19.79 11.35 -13.15
C PHE A 267 19.49 11.94 -11.77
N HIS A 268 19.10 13.22 -11.72
CA HIS A 268 18.62 13.83 -10.48
C HIS A 268 17.24 13.26 -10.10
N PRO A 269 16.94 13.01 -8.81
CA PRO A 269 15.59 12.60 -8.37
C PRO A 269 14.47 13.49 -8.94
N ASP A 270 14.61 14.80 -8.81
CA ASP A 270 13.65 15.77 -9.38
C ASP A 270 13.56 15.71 -10.90
N PHE A 271 14.62 15.35 -11.63
CA PHE A 271 14.53 15.18 -13.08
C PHE A 271 13.58 14.02 -13.41
N ILE A 272 13.76 12.88 -12.74
CA ILE A 272 12.90 11.70 -12.92
C ILE A 272 11.45 12.06 -12.55
N HIS A 273 11.25 12.72 -11.40
CA HIS A 273 9.92 13.12 -10.94
C HIS A 273 9.23 14.10 -11.90
N ASN A 274 9.94 15.12 -12.38
CA ASN A 274 9.36 16.15 -13.25
C ASN A 274 9.08 15.67 -14.68
N ASN A 275 9.76 14.62 -15.16
CA ASN A 275 9.62 14.14 -16.55
C ASN A 275 8.71 12.92 -16.68
N PHE A 276 8.69 12.04 -15.68
CA PHE A 276 7.83 10.85 -15.70
C PHE A 276 6.61 11.01 -14.81
N GLU A 277 6.67 11.85 -13.77
CA GLU A 277 5.62 11.96 -12.75
C GLU A 277 5.24 10.57 -12.21
N GLY A 278 3.95 10.31 -11.99
CA GLY A 278 3.45 8.99 -11.61
C GLY A 278 3.28 8.81 -10.10
N LEU A 279 2.22 8.08 -9.79
CA LEU A 279 1.83 7.70 -8.43
C LEU A 279 2.60 6.44 -8.03
N ILE A 280 2.88 6.30 -6.74
CA ILE A 280 3.47 5.08 -6.19
C ILE A 280 2.38 3.99 -6.23
N TRP A 281 2.57 2.99 -7.09
CA TRP A 281 1.58 1.94 -7.30
C TRP A 281 1.80 0.76 -6.35
N SER A 282 3.06 0.31 -6.31
CA SER A 282 3.57 -0.67 -5.36
C SER A 282 4.99 -0.23 -4.96
N PRO A 283 5.60 -0.85 -3.95
CA PRO A 283 6.94 -0.46 -3.52
C PRO A 283 7.93 -0.42 -4.68
N GLY A 284 8.54 0.74 -4.90
CA GLY A 284 9.46 1.00 -6.02
C GLY A 284 8.81 1.15 -7.40
N LEU A 285 7.61 0.62 -7.64
CA LEU A 285 6.90 0.74 -8.91
C LEU A 285 6.07 2.02 -8.96
N ARG A 286 6.26 2.81 -10.00
CA ARG A 286 5.44 3.99 -10.29
C ARG A 286 4.59 3.76 -11.52
N PHE A 287 3.36 4.27 -11.48
CA PHE A 287 2.41 4.23 -12.57
C PHE A 287 1.95 5.65 -12.93
N ILE A 288 1.88 5.94 -14.23
CA ILE A 288 1.50 7.24 -14.78
C ILE A 288 0.07 7.15 -15.34
N PRO A 289 -0.95 7.56 -14.58
CA PRO A 289 -2.33 7.44 -15.02
C PRO A 289 -2.65 8.37 -16.19
N GLY A 290 -3.69 8.03 -16.95
CA GLY A 290 -4.25 8.87 -18.02
C GLY A 290 -3.89 8.42 -19.43
N THR A 291 -4.44 9.12 -20.42
CA THR A 291 -4.35 8.79 -21.86
C THR A 291 -3.43 9.72 -22.66
N GLY A 292 -2.96 10.82 -22.04
CA GLY A 292 -2.11 11.81 -22.69
C GLY A 292 -0.74 11.28 -23.12
N ALA A 293 -0.03 11.97 -24.00
CA ALA A 293 1.29 11.55 -24.46
C ALA A 293 2.22 11.26 -23.25
N CYS A 294 2.81 10.06 -23.23
CA CYS A 294 3.75 9.64 -22.19
C CYS A 294 5.07 9.22 -22.85
N LEU A 295 6.18 9.58 -22.20
CA LEU A 295 7.51 9.20 -22.64
C LEU A 295 7.76 7.69 -22.45
N LEU A 296 7.07 7.07 -21.49
CA LEU A 296 7.14 5.64 -21.21
C LEU A 296 5.98 4.93 -21.90
N LYS A 297 6.30 3.93 -22.72
CA LYS A 297 5.31 3.17 -23.48
C LYS A 297 4.28 2.53 -22.55
N ASP A 298 4.76 1.80 -21.55
CA ASP A 298 3.92 1.03 -20.61
C ASP A 298 3.50 1.83 -19.38
N ARG A 299 3.76 3.16 -19.38
CA ARG A 299 3.39 4.11 -18.31
C ARG A 299 3.83 3.70 -16.90
N THR A 300 4.79 2.80 -16.81
CA THR A 300 5.32 2.25 -15.58
C THR A 300 6.83 2.36 -15.59
N TYR A 301 7.41 2.53 -14.40
CA TYR A 301 8.84 2.46 -14.21
C TYR A 301 9.17 2.14 -12.75
N TYR A 302 10.35 1.55 -12.54
CA TYR A 302 10.87 1.29 -11.21
C TYR A 302 11.85 2.37 -10.76
N LEU A 303 11.70 2.82 -9.51
CA LEU A 303 12.70 3.59 -8.76
C LEU A 303 13.07 2.80 -7.51
N LEU A 304 14.28 2.25 -7.49
CA LEU A 304 14.73 1.31 -6.48
C LEU A 304 15.94 1.84 -5.73
N ASP A 305 16.02 1.57 -4.43
CA ASP A 305 17.15 1.91 -3.58
C ASP A 305 17.87 0.63 -3.10
N PRO A 306 19.14 0.41 -3.45
CA PRO A 306 19.92 -0.73 -2.96
C PRO A 306 20.03 -0.81 -1.44
N LYS A 307 19.80 0.31 -0.73
CA LYS A 307 19.82 0.35 0.73
C LYS A 307 18.73 -0.54 1.34
N ASP A 308 17.56 -0.59 0.72
CA ASP A 308 16.41 -1.32 1.23
C ASP A 308 16.18 -2.63 0.45
N GLU A 309 16.76 -2.75 -0.76
CA GLU A 309 16.65 -3.90 -1.65
C GLU A 309 18.03 -4.52 -1.97
N PRO A 310 18.52 -5.50 -1.19
CA PRO A 310 19.86 -6.08 -1.38
C PRO A 310 20.04 -6.95 -2.63
N PHE A 311 18.94 -7.39 -3.25
CA PHE A 311 18.97 -8.36 -4.35
C PHE A 311 18.78 -7.72 -5.73
N LEU A 312 18.85 -6.39 -5.80
CA LEU A 312 18.77 -5.65 -7.05
C LEU A 312 19.88 -6.07 -8.04
N PRO A 313 19.68 -5.80 -9.34
CA PRO A 313 20.74 -5.97 -10.33
C PRO A 313 22.03 -5.26 -9.89
N GLU A 314 23.16 -5.96 -9.94
CA GLU A 314 24.46 -5.43 -9.50
C GLU A 314 25.03 -4.36 -10.45
N ARG A 315 24.63 -4.42 -11.72
CA ARG A 315 25.07 -3.51 -12.78
C ARG A 315 24.00 -3.41 -13.86
N PRO A 316 24.02 -2.36 -14.71
CA PRO A 316 23.14 -2.29 -15.87
C PRO A 316 23.25 -3.55 -16.74
N GLY A 317 22.10 -4.06 -17.19
CA GLY A 317 22.00 -5.30 -17.97
C GLY A 317 22.04 -6.61 -17.18
N ALA A 318 22.25 -6.58 -15.85
CA ALA A 318 22.20 -7.79 -15.01
C ALA A 318 20.76 -8.11 -14.57
N HIS A 319 20.47 -9.37 -14.25
CA HIS A 319 19.20 -9.73 -13.61
C HIS A 319 19.26 -9.46 -12.11
N GLY A 320 18.09 -9.32 -11.49
CA GLY A 320 17.95 -9.11 -10.05
C GLY A 320 16.58 -9.52 -9.56
N ALA A 321 16.31 -9.22 -8.30
CA ALA A 321 14.98 -9.33 -7.72
C ALA A 321 14.80 -8.25 -6.65
N LYS A 322 13.55 -7.88 -6.40
CA LYS A 322 13.19 -7.12 -5.21
C LYS A 322 12.33 -7.97 -4.29
N LEU A 323 12.24 -7.56 -3.03
CA LEU A 323 11.38 -8.18 -2.05
C LEU A 323 10.09 -7.39 -1.92
N THR A 324 8.96 -8.06 -1.74
CA THR A 324 7.70 -7.38 -1.41
C THR A 324 6.84 -8.22 -0.47
N PRO A 325 6.17 -7.63 0.53
CA PRO A 325 5.25 -8.37 1.39
C PRO A 325 3.94 -8.72 0.68
N PHE A 326 3.46 -7.85 -0.21
CA PHE A 326 2.18 -7.98 -0.89
C PHE A 326 2.26 -7.43 -2.32
N PHE A 327 1.44 -7.98 -3.21
CA PHE A 327 1.23 -7.43 -4.55
C PHE A 327 -0.05 -6.60 -4.56
N ASN A 328 0.00 -5.44 -5.21
CA ASN A 328 -1.20 -4.69 -5.53
C ASN A 328 -1.85 -5.30 -6.79
N VAL A 329 -3.09 -4.93 -7.09
CA VAL A 329 -3.71 -5.24 -8.39
C VAL A 329 -2.89 -4.63 -9.53
N ALA A 330 -2.95 -5.19 -10.73
CA ALA A 330 -2.22 -4.63 -11.85
C ALA A 330 -2.85 -3.28 -12.24
N PRO A 331 -2.07 -2.22 -12.59
CA PRO A 331 -2.63 -0.95 -13.05
C PRO A 331 -3.65 -1.10 -14.18
N GLU A 332 -3.42 -2.04 -15.11
CA GLU A 332 -4.32 -2.38 -16.21
C GLU A 332 -5.68 -2.94 -15.77
N ASP A 333 -5.77 -3.51 -14.57
CA ASP A 333 -7.04 -4.01 -14.01
C ASP A 333 -7.82 -2.91 -13.26
N GLU A 334 -7.14 -1.85 -12.79
CA GLU A 334 -7.78 -0.74 -12.07
C GLU A 334 -8.17 0.41 -13.01
N PHE A 335 -7.40 0.65 -14.07
CA PHE A 335 -7.61 1.77 -14.98
C PHE A 335 -8.06 1.33 -16.37
N ASP A 336 -9.35 1.52 -16.66
CA ASP A 336 -9.97 1.21 -17.96
C ASP A 336 -9.39 1.99 -19.16
N ASN A 337 -8.62 3.05 -18.91
CA ASN A 337 -8.14 3.99 -19.91
C ASN A 337 -6.68 3.74 -20.33
N ILE A 338 -6.14 2.55 -20.10
CA ILE A 338 -4.80 2.18 -20.55
C ILE A 338 -4.88 1.69 -22.02
N PRO A 339 -3.99 2.16 -22.91
CA PRO A 339 -3.94 1.65 -24.28
C PRO A 339 -3.87 0.11 -24.33
N PRO A 340 -4.61 -0.54 -25.25
CA PRO A 340 -4.68 -1.99 -25.30
C PRO A 340 -3.30 -2.60 -25.62
N GLY A 341 -2.97 -3.68 -24.93
CA GLY A 341 -1.71 -4.42 -25.11
C GLY A 341 -0.51 -3.85 -24.35
N LEU A 342 -0.70 -2.87 -23.46
CA LEU A 342 0.31 -2.49 -22.48
C LEU A 342 0.20 -3.39 -21.25
N THR A 343 1.34 -3.84 -20.74
CA THR A 343 1.44 -4.65 -19.51
C THR A 343 2.34 -3.92 -18.54
N SER A 344 1.95 -3.85 -17.27
CA SER A 344 2.75 -3.18 -16.23
C SER A 344 4.01 -3.95 -15.81
N THR A 345 4.22 -5.12 -16.41
CA THR A 345 5.23 -6.10 -16.01
C THR A 345 6.25 -6.41 -17.10
N GLU A 346 6.09 -5.91 -18.33
CA GLU A 346 7.00 -6.17 -19.44
C GLU A 346 7.69 -4.89 -19.91
N HIS A 347 8.98 -5.00 -20.26
CA HIS A 347 9.79 -3.89 -20.78
C HIS A 347 9.77 -2.61 -19.91
N VAL A 348 9.67 -2.78 -18.59
CA VAL A 348 9.55 -1.68 -17.64
C VAL A 348 10.93 -1.08 -17.35
N PRO A 349 11.15 0.24 -17.58
CA PRO A 349 12.41 0.89 -17.29
C PRO A 349 12.75 0.86 -15.80
N VAL A 350 13.99 0.49 -15.46
CA VAL A 350 14.46 0.41 -14.08
C VAL A 350 15.53 1.46 -13.79
N PHE A 351 15.30 2.23 -12.74
CA PHE A 351 16.23 3.21 -12.21
C PHE A 351 16.66 2.82 -10.79
N VAL A 352 17.97 2.68 -10.57
CA VAL A 352 18.53 2.29 -9.27
C VAL A 352 19.31 3.45 -8.67
N ALA A 353 19.08 3.70 -7.38
CA ALA A 353 19.75 4.74 -6.63
C ALA A 353 21.26 4.47 -6.53
N VAL A 354 22.06 5.49 -6.81
CA VAL A 354 23.51 5.48 -6.71
C VAL A 354 23.97 6.75 -6.00
N LYS A 355 25.12 6.69 -5.32
CA LYS A 355 25.73 7.88 -4.70
C LYS A 355 26.72 8.50 -5.67
N ASP A 356 26.57 9.79 -5.95
CA ASP A 356 27.56 10.53 -6.73
C ASP A 356 28.84 10.78 -5.93
N SER A 357 29.84 11.39 -6.56
CA SER A 357 31.12 11.72 -5.92
C SER A 357 30.99 12.68 -4.73
N LYS A 358 29.85 13.35 -4.57
CA LYS A 358 29.52 14.23 -3.44
C LYS A 358 28.61 13.55 -2.40
N GLY A 359 28.33 12.25 -2.55
CA GLY A 359 27.44 11.49 -1.67
C GLY A 359 25.95 11.79 -1.84
N ARG A 360 25.54 12.51 -2.89
CA ARG A 360 24.14 12.81 -3.19
C ARG A 360 23.49 11.61 -3.87
N THR A 361 22.21 11.37 -3.59
CA THR A 361 21.45 10.32 -4.29
C THR A 361 21.17 10.77 -5.73
N ARG A 362 21.56 9.94 -6.67
CA ARG A 362 21.23 10.02 -8.09
C ARG A 362 20.64 8.68 -8.53
N TYR A 363 20.07 8.61 -9.72
CA TYR A 363 19.52 7.38 -10.28
C TYR A 363 20.26 7.00 -11.55
N ALA A 364 20.69 5.75 -11.67
CA ALA A 364 21.22 5.23 -12.92
C ALA A 364 20.16 4.37 -13.61
N TYR A 365 20.08 4.45 -14.94
CA TYR A 365 19.21 3.59 -15.74
C TYR A 365 19.87 2.22 -15.95
N TYR A 366 19.21 1.16 -15.50
CA TYR A 366 19.76 -0.20 -15.49
C TYR A 366 19.31 -1.06 -16.67
N GLY A 367 18.34 -0.58 -17.46
CA GLY A 367 17.73 -1.30 -18.58
C GLY A 367 16.22 -1.42 -18.45
N ASP A 368 15.63 -2.16 -19.38
CA ASP A 368 14.22 -2.51 -19.39
C ASP A 368 14.08 -3.95 -18.89
N TYR A 369 13.17 -4.15 -17.94
CA TYR A 369 13.01 -5.40 -17.23
C TYR A 369 11.61 -5.95 -17.42
N SER A 370 11.53 -7.27 -17.51
CA SER A 370 10.26 -7.99 -17.54
C SER A 370 10.19 -8.96 -16.36
N GLN A 371 8.98 -9.15 -15.85
CA GLN A 371 8.67 -10.21 -14.91
C GLN A 371 8.12 -11.42 -15.68
N THR A 372 9.02 -12.21 -16.28
CA THR A 372 8.69 -13.39 -17.12
C THR A 372 8.19 -14.59 -16.32
N ARG A 373 8.41 -14.57 -15.00
CA ARG A 373 8.05 -15.64 -14.07
C ARG A 373 7.23 -15.10 -12.92
N TRP A 374 6.26 -15.90 -12.48
CA TRP A 374 5.48 -15.62 -11.27
C TRP A 374 6.37 -15.49 -10.04
N SER A 375 5.96 -14.61 -9.14
CA SER A 375 6.63 -14.36 -7.88
C SER A 375 6.62 -15.60 -6.98
N ASP A 376 7.76 -15.91 -6.37
CA ASP A 376 7.87 -17.03 -5.43
C ASP A 376 7.79 -16.52 -3.98
N LYS A 377 6.96 -17.15 -3.14
CA LYS A 377 6.92 -16.84 -1.70
C LYS A 377 8.17 -17.35 -1.02
N ILE A 378 8.77 -16.54 -0.17
CA ILE A 378 9.97 -16.90 0.58
C ILE A 378 9.60 -17.89 1.69
N GLY A 379 10.25 -19.05 1.69
CA GLY A 379 10.13 -20.04 2.77
C GLY A 379 10.84 -19.59 4.05
N TYR A 380 10.50 -20.23 5.17
CA TYR A 380 11.05 -19.91 6.49
C TYR A 380 12.58 -19.83 6.52
N ASP A 381 13.28 -20.85 6.03
CA ASP A 381 14.75 -20.92 6.09
C ASP A 381 15.41 -19.77 5.32
N THR A 382 14.91 -19.44 4.13
CA THR A 382 15.41 -18.32 3.33
C THR A 382 15.12 -16.98 4.02
N MET A 383 13.94 -16.83 4.63
CA MET A 383 13.57 -15.65 5.41
C MET A 383 14.50 -15.43 6.62
N MET A 384 14.95 -16.51 7.26
CA MET A 384 15.88 -16.43 8.41
C MET A 384 17.33 -16.23 8.00
N THR A 385 17.78 -16.92 6.96
CA THR A 385 19.21 -17.03 6.65
C THR A 385 19.68 -16.05 5.58
N LYS A 386 18.79 -15.59 4.70
CA LYS A 386 19.16 -14.78 3.52
C LYS A 386 18.61 -13.37 3.57
N VAL A 387 17.44 -13.14 4.15
CA VAL A 387 16.85 -11.80 4.24
C VAL A 387 17.52 -11.03 5.39
N PRO A 388 18.25 -9.93 5.12
CA PRO A 388 18.92 -9.17 6.17
C PRO A 388 17.93 -8.53 7.14
N LEU A 389 18.36 -8.36 8.40
CA LEU A 389 17.53 -7.77 9.46
C LEU A 389 17.04 -6.36 9.09
N TYR A 390 17.90 -5.53 8.48
CA TYR A 390 17.52 -4.16 8.10
C TYR A 390 16.38 -4.13 7.06
N VAL A 391 16.27 -5.14 6.20
CA VAL A 391 15.16 -5.28 5.24
C VAL A 391 13.87 -5.62 5.98
N LYS A 392 13.93 -6.54 6.95
CA LYS A 392 12.78 -6.84 7.83
C LYS A 392 12.33 -5.59 8.58
N GLU A 393 13.27 -4.82 9.12
CA GLU A 393 12.97 -3.58 9.83
C GLU A 393 12.38 -2.50 8.93
N PHE A 394 12.88 -2.38 7.70
CA PHE A 394 12.34 -1.50 6.66
C PHE A 394 10.87 -1.85 6.39
N TRP A 395 10.57 -3.10 6.05
CA TRP A 395 9.21 -3.53 5.77
C TRP A 395 8.29 -3.42 6.98
N ALA A 396 8.77 -3.75 8.18
CA ALA A 396 7.99 -3.58 9.40
C ALA A 396 7.61 -2.12 9.63
N LYS A 397 8.52 -1.18 9.32
CA LYS A 397 8.25 0.26 9.40
C LYS A 397 7.25 0.69 8.32
N GLU A 398 7.42 0.28 7.07
CA GLU A 398 6.52 0.65 5.97
C GLU A 398 5.10 0.12 6.18
N LEU A 399 4.97 -1.16 6.57
CA LEU A 399 3.67 -1.81 6.82
C LEU A 399 2.92 -1.22 8.02
N THR A 400 3.63 -0.59 8.95
CA THR A 400 3.04 0.04 10.15
C THR A 400 2.99 1.57 10.06
N SER A 401 3.38 2.13 8.92
CA SER A 401 3.29 3.56 8.69
C SER A 401 1.84 4.03 8.75
N LYS A 402 1.61 5.16 9.40
CA LYS A 402 0.29 5.83 9.44
C LYS A 402 -0.14 6.33 8.06
N THR A 403 0.81 6.52 7.15
CA THR A 403 0.57 6.98 5.77
C THR A 403 0.62 5.82 4.76
N ARG A 404 0.54 4.57 5.23
CA ARG A 404 0.50 3.41 4.32
C ARG A 404 -0.75 3.47 3.44
N ALA A 405 -0.63 2.96 2.22
CA ALA A 405 -1.75 2.91 1.30
C ALA A 405 -2.90 2.01 1.81
N GLU A 406 -4.13 2.33 1.44
CA GLU A 406 -5.32 1.57 1.86
C GLU A 406 -5.27 0.11 1.41
N TRP A 407 -4.75 -0.16 0.21
CA TRP A 407 -4.62 -1.52 -0.31
C TRP A 407 -3.66 -2.38 0.55
N ILE A 408 -2.62 -1.77 1.14
CA ILE A 408 -1.71 -2.45 2.09
C ILE A 408 -2.46 -2.76 3.38
N THR A 409 -3.29 -1.83 3.87
CA THR A 409 -4.14 -2.05 5.04
C THR A 409 -5.08 -3.24 4.82
N LYS A 410 -5.71 -3.31 3.63
CA LYS A 410 -6.57 -4.44 3.24
C LYS A 410 -5.78 -5.74 3.12
N ALA A 411 -4.57 -5.71 2.57
CA ALA A 411 -3.70 -6.89 2.48
C ALA A 411 -3.29 -7.42 3.86
N LEU A 412 -2.89 -6.53 4.78
CA LEU A 412 -2.62 -6.86 6.18
C LEU A 412 -3.84 -7.44 6.88
N LYS A 413 -5.01 -6.85 6.65
CA LYS A 413 -6.29 -7.34 7.18
C LYS A 413 -6.53 -8.79 6.78
N ASN A 414 -6.51 -9.04 5.48
CA ASN A 414 -6.77 -10.37 4.92
C ASN A 414 -5.73 -11.41 5.33
N HIS A 415 -4.47 -10.98 5.53
CA HIS A 415 -3.38 -11.87 5.94
C HIS A 415 -3.47 -12.31 7.39
N PHE A 416 -3.64 -11.37 8.32
CA PHE A 416 -3.60 -11.67 9.76
C PHE A 416 -4.96 -12.03 10.37
N PHE A 417 -6.05 -11.56 9.76
CA PHE A 417 -7.41 -11.73 10.29
C PHE A 417 -8.27 -12.38 9.22
N LYS A 418 -8.22 -13.70 9.16
CA LYS A 418 -8.94 -14.49 8.15
C LYS A 418 -10.42 -14.11 8.15
N MET A 419 -10.94 -13.76 6.98
CA MET A 419 -12.36 -13.51 6.78
C MET A 419 -13.13 -14.80 7.08
N PRO A 420 -14.25 -14.74 7.85
CA PRO A 420 -15.07 -15.93 8.09
C PRO A 420 -15.56 -16.49 6.75
N GLU A 421 -15.57 -17.82 6.63
CA GLU A 421 -16.09 -18.51 5.46
C GLU A 421 -17.58 -18.80 5.65
N TYR A 422 -18.36 -18.75 4.57
CA TYR A 422 -19.78 -19.10 4.64
C TYR A 422 -19.95 -20.61 4.83
N GLU A 423 -20.38 -21.02 6.02
CA GLU A 423 -20.68 -22.43 6.34
C GLU A 423 -22.17 -22.79 6.19
N GLY A 424 -23.01 -21.82 5.79
CA GLY A 424 -24.45 -22.02 5.64
C GLY A 424 -24.80 -22.92 4.44
N ARG A 425 -26.00 -23.49 4.44
CA ARG A 425 -26.41 -24.39 3.36
C ARG A 425 -26.84 -23.58 2.13
N LEU A 426 -26.23 -23.87 0.98
CA LEU A 426 -26.74 -23.45 -0.32
C LEU A 426 -27.66 -24.55 -0.83
N PHE A 427 -28.95 -24.26 -0.99
CA PHE A 427 -29.88 -25.19 -1.61
C PHE A 427 -29.91 -24.95 -3.12
N ALA A 428 -29.73 -26.00 -3.91
CA ALA A 428 -29.95 -25.92 -5.36
C ALA A 428 -31.42 -25.54 -5.64
N ALA A 429 -31.66 -24.87 -6.77
CA ALA A 429 -33.02 -24.56 -7.21
C ALA A 429 -33.86 -25.85 -7.23
N VAL A 430 -34.91 -25.88 -6.40
CA VAL A 430 -35.79 -27.05 -6.24
C VAL A 430 -36.62 -27.19 -7.51
N LYS A 431 -36.62 -28.38 -8.14
CA LYS A 431 -37.55 -28.72 -9.23
C LYS A 431 -38.95 -28.90 -8.64
N ASP A 432 -39.98 -28.45 -9.36
CA ASP A 432 -41.35 -28.09 -8.95
C ASP A 432 -42.18 -29.04 -8.05
N GLU A 433 -41.68 -30.19 -7.62
CA GLU A 433 -42.50 -31.24 -7.00
C GLU A 433 -42.72 -31.08 -5.47
N ASP A 434 -41.96 -30.23 -4.76
CA ASP A 434 -42.10 -30.01 -3.30
C ASP A 434 -42.10 -28.51 -2.90
N ARG A 435 -43.19 -27.79 -3.20
CA ARG A 435 -43.31 -26.33 -2.91
C ARG A 435 -43.25 -25.97 -1.42
N ASP A 436 -43.85 -26.78 -0.54
CA ASP A 436 -43.90 -26.47 0.90
C ASP A 436 -42.55 -26.65 1.60
N ASP A 437 -41.73 -27.59 1.12
CA ASP A 437 -40.37 -27.78 1.61
C ASP A 437 -39.38 -26.79 1.00
N ALA A 438 -39.66 -26.26 -0.19
CA ALA A 438 -38.89 -25.18 -0.80
C ALA A 438 -38.98 -23.89 0.04
N ALA A 439 -40.16 -23.52 0.54
CA ALA A 439 -40.34 -22.35 1.38
C ALA A 439 -39.53 -22.43 2.69
N LYS A 440 -39.52 -23.59 3.35
CA LYS A 440 -38.73 -23.81 4.58
C LYS A 440 -37.22 -23.80 4.32
N LYS A 441 -36.77 -24.37 3.19
CA LYS A 441 -35.36 -24.35 2.78
C LYS A 441 -34.89 -22.92 2.49
N ASN A 442 -35.72 -22.12 1.83
CA ASN A 442 -35.42 -20.72 1.54
C ASN A 442 -35.36 -19.87 2.83
N ASP A 443 -36.32 -20.00 3.74
CA ASP A 443 -36.29 -19.29 5.05
C ASP A 443 -35.03 -19.65 5.86
N LYS A 444 -34.61 -20.92 5.81
CA LYS A 444 -33.35 -21.34 6.46
C LYS A 444 -32.12 -20.73 5.79
N MET A 445 -32.07 -20.73 4.46
CA MET A 445 -30.98 -20.12 3.70
C MET A 445 -30.88 -18.61 3.98
N GLU A 446 -32.02 -17.91 4.01
CA GLU A 446 -32.08 -16.49 4.33
C GLU A 446 -31.55 -16.20 5.74
N LYS A 447 -31.93 -17.02 6.73
CA LYS A 447 -31.41 -16.92 8.10
C LYS A 447 -29.90 -17.16 8.17
N ASP A 448 -29.40 -18.19 7.48
CA ASP A 448 -27.96 -18.51 7.43
C ASP A 448 -27.17 -17.37 6.75
N MET A 449 -27.69 -16.83 5.64
CA MET A 449 -27.10 -15.68 4.93
C MET A 449 -27.10 -14.42 5.81
N LYS A 450 -28.19 -14.16 6.54
CA LYS A 450 -28.27 -13.02 7.45
C LYS A 450 -27.28 -13.13 8.60
N LYS A 451 -27.14 -14.33 9.19
CA LYS A 451 -26.16 -14.61 10.24
C LYS A 451 -24.74 -14.39 9.72
N TYR A 452 -24.42 -14.89 8.53
CA TYR A 452 -23.11 -14.67 7.93
C TYR A 452 -22.85 -13.19 7.61
N ALA A 453 -23.85 -12.45 7.14
CA ALA A 453 -23.73 -11.00 6.94
C ALA A 453 -23.49 -10.23 8.25
N GLU A 454 -24.08 -10.70 9.36
CA GLU A 454 -23.77 -10.18 10.71
C GLU A 454 -22.32 -10.50 11.12
N GLU A 455 -21.88 -11.75 10.94
CA GLU A 455 -20.50 -12.18 11.21
C GLU A 455 -19.47 -11.39 10.39
N LEU A 456 -19.75 -11.13 9.11
CA LEU A 456 -18.89 -10.31 8.25
C LEU A 456 -18.79 -8.86 8.72
N ARG A 457 -19.90 -8.26 9.19
CA ARG A 457 -19.89 -6.89 9.73
C ARG A 457 -19.10 -6.79 11.02
N ASP A 458 -19.22 -7.79 11.89
CA ASP A 458 -18.46 -7.82 13.14
C ASP A 458 -16.98 -8.09 12.88
N TRP A 459 -16.66 -9.01 11.97
CA TRP A 459 -15.30 -9.25 11.50
C TRP A 459 -14.68 -7.99 10.91
N GLU A 460 -15.35 -7.28 10.01
CA GLU A 460 -14.82 -6.07 9.37
C GLU A 460 -14.44 -5.03 10.43
N ARG A 461 -15.34 -4.77 11.39
CA ARG A 461 -15.10 -3.83 12.50
C ARG A 461 -13.92 -4.24 13.37
N GLU A 462 -13.88 -5.52 13.77
CA GLU A 462 -12.82 -6.02 14.65
C GLU A 462 -11.47 -6.07 13.92
N ALA A 463 -11.46 -6.51 12.68
CA ALA A 463 -10.27 -6.63 11.85
C ALA A 463 -9.69 -5.25 11.53
N ASP A 464 -10.51 -4.26 11.16
CA ASP A 464 -10.05 -2.88 10.96
C ASP A 464 -9.44 -2.29 12.23
N MET A 465 -10.09 -2.50 13.39
CA MET A 465 -9.55 -2.10 14.69
C MET A 465 -8.20 -2.76 14.95
N LYS A 466 -8.10 -4.10 14.79
CA LYS A 466 -6.85 -4.83 15.04
C LYS A 466 -5.72 -4.43 14.08
N VAL A 467 -6.03 -4.23 12.79
CA VAL A 467 -5.06 -3.78 11.77
C VAL A 467 -4.54 -2.38 12.07
N SER A 468 -5.37 -1.50 12.63
CA SER A 468 -4.94 -0.17 13.07
C SER A 468 -3.99 -0.21 14.29
N MET A 469 -4.04 -1.29 15.08
CA MET A 469 -3.21 -1.50 16.26
C MET A 469 -1.93 -2.33 15.99
N ILE A 470 -1.71 -2.78 14.75
CA ILE A 470 -0.49 -3.52 14.39
C ILE A 470 0.74 -2.63 14.61
N THR A 471 1.66 -3.09 15.46
CA THR A 471 2.93 -2.40 15.75
C THR A 471 4.08 -2.96 14.91
N LYS A 472 5.20 -2.20 14.86
CA LYS A 472 6.42 -2.65 14.17
C LYS A 472 6.91 -3.98 14.75
N GLU A 473 6.89 -4.12 16.07
CA GLU A 473 7.32 -5.32 16.80
C GLU A 473 6.46 -6.53 16.46
N PHE A 474 5.14 -6.33 16.28
CA PHE A 474 4.24 -7.39 15.84
C PHE A 474 4.66 -7.92 14.45
N ILE A 475 4.95 -7.03 13.50
CA ILE A 475 5.40 -7.42 12.16
C ILE A 475 6.78 -8.08 12.20
N MET A 476 7.71 -7.56 13.01
CA MET A 476 9.03 -8.18 13.19
C MET A 476 8.91 -9.60 13.72
N GLN A 477 8.08 -9.83 14.74
CA GLN A 477 7.79 -11.18 15.23
C GLN A 477 7.12 -12.04 14.16
N ALA A 478 6.21 -11.49 13.36
CA ALA A 478 5.54 -12.22 12.29
C ALA A 478 6.52 -12.73 11.22
N PHE A 479 7.60 -11.99 10.95
CA PHE A 479 8.66 -12.48 10.06
C PHE A 479 9.37 -13.70 10.64
N ASP A 480 9.53 -13.79 11.96
CA ASP A 480 10.32 -14.82 12.64
C ASP A 480 9.51 -16.08 13.06
N ARG A 481 8.18 -16.01 13.01
CA ARG A 481 7.25 -17.12 13.30
C ARG A 481 7.35 -18.26 12.30
N ALA A 482 6.97 -19.46 12.72
CA ALA A 482 6.75 -20.60 11.83
C ALA A 482 5.44 -20.44 11.04
N ASP A 483 5.32 -21.11 9.89
CA ASP A 483 4.12 -20.98 9.04
C ASP A 483 2.84 -21.51 9.69
N ALA A 484 2.96 -22.37 10.72
CA ALA A 484 1.84 -22.95 11.45
C ALA A 484 1.45 -22.16 12.73
N ASP A 485 2.15 -21.08 13.06
CA ASP A 485 1.89 -20.30 14.28
C ASP A 485 0.66 -19.39 14.14
N GLU A 486 0.08 -18.99 15.28
CA GLU A 486 -1.02 -18.03 15.36
C GLU A 486 -0.61 -16.78 16.18
N PRO A 487 -0.78 -15.54 15.66
CA PRO A 487 -1.10 -15.16 14.28
C PRO A 487 -0.12 -15.71 13.23
N PRO A 488 -0.56 -15.80 11.96
CA PRO A 488 0.20 -16.40 10.88
C PRO A 488 1.51 -15.65 10.63
N ALA A 489 2.52 -16.38 10.18
CA ALA A 489 3.78 -15.77 9.77
C ALA A 489 3.60 -14.86 8.55
N LEU A 490 4.38 -13.77 8.51
CA LEU A 490 4.48 -12.91 7.34
C LEU A 490 5.72 -13.34 6.55
N ARG A 491 5.56 -13.61 5.26
CA ARG A 491 6.67 -13.91 4.35
C ARG A 491 6.68 -12.88 3.24
N LEU A 492 7.89 -12.52 2.81
CA LEU A 492 8.09 -11.71 1.62
C LEU A 492 8.01 -12.61 0.38
N TRP A 493 7.87 -11.97 -0.77
CA TRP A 493 7.86 -12.59 -2.08
C TRP A 493 9.02 -12.08 -2.90
N TRP A 494 9.57 -12.94 -3.74
CA TRP A 494 10.49 -12.55 -4.80
C TRP A 494 9.72 -11.96 -5.96
N GLU A 495 9.98 -10.70 -6.27
CA GLU A 495 9.57 -10.08 -7.53
C GLU A 495 10.78 -10.07 -8.46
N TYR A 496 10.80 -11.01 -9.39
CA TYR A 496 11.94 -11.24 -10.27
C TYR A 496 12.04 -10.15 -11.33
N MET A 497 13.25 -9.66 -11.51
CA MET A 497 13.58 -8.63 -12.48
C MET A 497 14.55 -9.21 -13.52
N GLU A 498 14.01 -9.67 -14.64
CA GLU A 498 14.81 -10.12 -15.78
C GLU A 498 15.09 -8.93 -16.71
N CYS A 499 16.36 -8.53 -16.85
CA CYS A 499 16.74 -7.57 -17.86
C CYS A 499 16.56 -8.18 -19.26
N VAL A 500 15.64 -7.62 -20.05
CA VAL A 500 15.31 -8.08 -21.40
C VAL A 500 15.92 -7.20 -22.49
N ASP A 501 16.16 -5.92 -22.19
CA ASP A 501 16.80 -4.99 -23.10
C ASP A 501 17.53 -3.88 -22.33
N TRP A 502 18.42 -3.18 -23.03
CA TRP A 502 18.96 -1.91 -22.60
C TRP A 502 18.72 -0.89 -23.72
N ASN A 503 17.67 -0.09 -23.56
CA ASN A 503 17.18 0.76 -24.62
C ASN A 503 18.04 2.03 -24.77
N ALA A 504 19.05 1.95 -25.62
CA ALA A 504 19.97 3.05 -25.91
C ALA A 504 19.26 4.32 -26.44
N GLY A 505 18.18 4.15 -27.20
CA GLY A 505 17.40 5.27 -27.72
C GLY A 505 16.71 6.04 -26.60
N PHE A 506 16.02 5.33 -25.71
CA PHE A 506 15.40 5.90 -24.52
C PHE A 506 16.44 6.55 -23.60
N TYR A 507 17.54 5.87 -23.31
CA TYR A 507 18.63 6.42 -22.49
C TYR A 507 19.19 7.72 -23.08
N ASN A 508 19.51 7.74 -24.37
CA ASN A 508 20.05 8.95 -25.03
C ASN A 508 19.04 10.11 -25.00
N LEU A 509 17.75 9.82 -25.15
CA LEU A 509 16.68 10.81 -25.06
C LEU A 509 16.64 11.45 -23.67
N ILE A 510 16.63 10.65 -22.59
CA ILE A 510 16.58 11.19 -21.21
C ILE A 510 17.87 11.91 -20.83
N VAL A 511 19.03 11.48 -21.34
CA VAL A 511 20.31 12.20 -21.18
C VAL A 511 20.25 13.58 -21.86
N GLN A 512 19.73 13.64 -23.09
CA GLN A 512 19.56 14.90 -23.80
C GLN A 512 18.58 15.83 -23.06
N LEU A 513 17.46 15.30 -22.56
CA LEU A 513 16.49 16.08 -21.78
C LEU A 513 17.13 16.67 -20.52
N GLN A 514 17.86 15.87 -19.74
CA GLN A 514 18.54 16.38 -18.54
C GLN A 514 19.61 17.43 -18.89
N SER A 515 20.32 17.25 -20.00
CA SER A 515 21.39 18.17 -20.43
C SER A 515 20.87 19.57 -20.81
N ARG A 516 19.63 19.68 -21.31
CA ARG A 516 19.00 20.97 -21.64
C ARG A 516 18.80 21.84 -20.41
N ASP A 517 18.52 21.21 -19.28
CA ASP A 517 18.30 21.85 -17.98
C ASP A 517 19.44 21.57 -16.99
N ALA A 518 20.66 21.31 -17.48
CA ALA A 518 21.77 20.84 -16.65
C ALA A 518 22.01 21.73 -15.41
N LYS A 519 21.86 23.05 -15.54
CA LYS A 519 22.02 24.00 -14.42
C LYS A 519 21.09 23.68 -13.24
N ARG A 520 19.86 23.27 -13.52
CA ARG A 520 18.84 22.94 -12.50
C ARG A 520 19.18 21.67 -11.72
N TYR A 521 19.94 20.76 -12.35
CA TYR A 521 20.18 19.42 -11.82
C TYR A 521 21.64 19.15 -11.42
N LEU A 522 22.54 20.12 -11.64
CA LEU A 522 23.98 20.06 -11.28
C LEU A 522 24.23 20.38 -9.80
N GLU A 523 23.43 21.29 -9.24
CA GLU A 523 23.31 21.55 -7.80
C GLU A 523 22.80 20.32 -7.05
#